data_AF-A0AAT9WEP4-F1
#
_entry.id   AF-A0AAT9WEP4-F1
#
_cell.length_a   1.000
_cell.length_b   1.000
_cell.length_c   1.000
_cell.angle_alpha   90.00
_cell.angle_beta   90.00
_cell.angle_gamma   90.00
#
_symmetry.space_group_name_H-M   'P 1'
#
loop_
_entity.id
_entity.type
_entity.pdbx_description
1 polymer ?
#
loop_
_entity_poly.entity_id
_entity_poly.type
_entity_poly.pdbx_seq_one_letter_code
_entity_poly.pdbx_strand_id
1 'polypeptide(L)'
;MEPYPKSKALEFHGDAITLDASLPHNKVVFEPFVGVGPRSFFNLFSTGLGSGYEVVRKSADGKIVKWNEHGSKLRMQMLPTSYIERETDVADEFNQKLEKINGK
;
A
#
# COMPACT_ATOMS: atom_id res chain seq x y z
N MET A 1 -6.70 10.27 10.13
CA MET A 1 -6.28 9.03 10.81
C MET A 1 -6.19 9.36 12.27
N GLU A 2 -6.91 8.64 13.13
CA GLU A 2 -6.80 8.88 14.57
C GLU A 2 -5.36 8.57 15.04
N PRO A 3 -4.77 9.42 15.88
CA PRO A 3 -3.39 9.27 16.34
C PRO A 3 -3.23 8.29 17.50
N TYR A 4 -4.32 7.66 17.97
CA TYR A 4 -4.29 6.78 19.14
C TYR A 4 -4.42 5.32 18.76
N PRO A 5 -3.68 4.40 19.41
CA PRO A 5 -3.91 2.98 19.26
C PRO A 5 -5.36 2.69 19.64
N LYS A 6 -6.12 2.14 18.69
CA LYS A 6 -7.58 1.93 18.82
C LYS A 6 -7.96 0.94 19.94
N SER A 7 -6.99 0.29 20.58
CA SER A 7 -7.21 -0.68 21.66
C SER A 7 -6.22 -0.49 22.83
N LYS A 8 -6.71 -0.72 24.06
CA LYS A 8 -5.90 -0.82 25.29
C LYS A 8 -5.27 -2.21 25.50
N ALA A 9 -5.14 -3.00 24.43
CA ALA A 9 -4.73 -4.40 24.53
C ALA A 9 -3.35 -4.57 25.20
N LEU A 10 -2.41 -3.67 24.91
CA LEU A 10 -1.08 -3.66 25.54
C LEU A 10 -1.12 -3.28 27.03
N GLU A 11 -2.10 -2.47 27.44
CA GLU A 11 -2.29 -2.05 28.84
C GLU A 11 -2.89 -3.20 29.68
N PHE A 12 -3.85 -3.94 29.11
CA PHE A 12 -4.57 -5.01 29.83
C PHE A 12 -3.95 -6.41 29.70
N HIS A 13 -3.08 -6.64 28.71
CA HIS A 13 -2.52 -7.96 28.40
C HIS A 13 -0.99 -7.90 28.18
N GLY A 14 -0.29 -7.07 28.95
CA GLY A 14 1.17 -6.92 28.85
C GLY A 14 1.95 -8.17 29.28
N ASP A 15 1.29 -9.14 29.92
CA ASP A 15 1.80 -10.46 30.25
C ASP A 15 1.81 -11.41 29.04
N ALA A 16 0.86 -11.26 28.11
CA ALA A 16 0.66 -12.16 26.97
C ALA A 16 1.03 -11.55 25.61
N ILE A 17 1.05 -10.22 25.47
CA ILE A 17 1.23 -9.51 24.20
C ILE A 17 2.42 -8.54 24.28
N THR A 18 3.15 -8.37 23.16
CA THR A 18 4.26 -7.41 23.03
C THR A 18 4.31 -6.78 21.63
N LEU A 19 4.85 -5.56 21.50
CA LEU A 19 5.21 -4.95 20.20
C LEU A 19 6.67 -5.24 19.80
N ASP A 20 7.49 -5.65 20.76
CA ASP A 20 8.91 -5.90 20.55
C ASP A 20 9.12 -7.35 20.13
N ALA A 21 9.54 -7.54 18.87
CA ALA A 21 9.82 -8.84 18.28
C ALA A 21 11.12 -9.48 18.80
N SER A 22 11.96 -8.73 19.53
CA SER A 22 13.20 -9.24 20.13
C SER A 22 13.01 -9.89 21.51
N LEU A 23 11.82 -9.74 22.11
CA LEU A 23 11.48 -10.29 23.41
C LEU A 23 11.14 -11.80 23.36
N PRO A 24 11.29 -12.54 24.48
CA PRO A 24 11.27 -13.99 24.52
C PRO A 24 9.95 -14.64 24.04
N HIS A 25 10.06 -15.91 23.63
CA HIS A 25 9.09 -16.72 22.87
C HIS A 25 7.74 -17.03 23.56
N ASN A 26 7.44 -16.42 24.70
CA ASN A 26 6.24 -16.69 25.50
C ASN A 26 5.15 -15.61 25.39
N LYS A 27 5.32 -14.63 24.49
CA LYS A 27 4.31 -13.60 24.21
C LYS A 27 3.98 -13.55 22.72
N VAL A 28 2.75 -13.17 22.40
CA VAL A 28 2.32 -12.93 21.02
C VAL A 28 2.81 -11.56 20.59
N VAL A 29 3.58 -11.51 19.50
CA VAL A 29 4.06 -10.26 18.92
C VAL A 29 2.96 -9.64 18.07
N PHE A 30 2.57 -8.42 18.41
CA PHE A 30 1.61 -7.61 17.63
C PHE A 30 2.40 -6.69 16.72
N GLU A 31 2.55 -7.09 15.46
CA GLU A 31 3.19 -6.26 14.46
C GLU A 31 2.19 -5.24 13.90
N PRO A 32 2.47 -3.93 13.98
CA PRO A 32 1.62 -2.92 13.35
C PRO A 32 1.55 -3.16 11.85
N PHE A 33 0.34 -3.36 11.32
CA PHE A 33 0.16 -3.45 9.89
C PHE A 33 0.35 -2.07 9.24
N VAL A 34 1.37 -1.94 8.39
CA VAL A 34 1.51 -0.79 7.49
C VAL A 34 0.65 -1.03 6.26
N GLY A 35 -0.60 -0.59 6.35
CA GLY A 35 -1.52 -0.61 5.22
C GLY A 35 -1.34 0.57 4.28
N VAL A 36 -2.20 0.62 3.27
CA VAL A 36 -2.32 1.81 2.42
C VAL A 36 -2.95 2.95 3.22
N GLY A 37 -2.40 4.16 3.08
CA GLY A 37 -2.98 5.35 3.72
C GLY A 37 -4.45 5.56 3.30
N PRO A 38 -5.26 6.28 4.09
CA PRO A 38 -6.71 6.41 3.83
C PRO A 38 -7.05 6.93 2.43
N ARG A 39 -6.22 7.84 1.90
CA ARG A 39 -6.38 8.37 0.54
C ARG A 39 -6.28 7.26 -0.51
N SER A 40 -5.31 6.36 -0.36
CA SER A 40 -5.09 5.25 -1.28
C SER A 40 -6.09 4.11 -1.10
N PHE A 41 -6.71 4.00 0.08
CA PHE A 41 -7.74 2.99 0.36
C PHE A 41 -8.92 3.09 -0.62
N PHE A 42 -9.43 4.29 -0.86
CA PHE A 42 -10.53 4.48 -1.81
C PHE A 42 -10.16 4.04 -3.23
N ASN A 43 -8.96 4.38 -3.69
CA ASN A 43 -8.51 4.01 -5.02
C ASN A 43 -8.39 2.50 -5.23
N LEU A 44 -8.10 1.74 -4.17
CA LEU A 44 -7.91 0.30 -4.24
C LEU A 44 -9.21 -0.48 -4.04
N PHE A 45 -10.06 -0.05 -3.10
CA PHE A 45 -11.19 -0.86 -2.63
C PHE A 45 -12.57 -0.31 -2.96
N SER A 46 -12.70 0.96 -3.36
CA SER A 46 -14.01 1.49 -3.79
C SER A 46 -14.33 1.07 -5.22
N THR A 47 -15.60 0.87 -5.55
CA THR A 47 -16.02 0.59 -6.93
C THR A 47 -16.18 1.86 -7.77
N GLY A 48 -16.59 2.98 -7.16
CA GLY A 48 -16.88 4.23 -7.89
C GLY A 48 -16.16 5.47 -7.37
N LEU A 49 -15.49 5.38 -6.22
CA LEU A 49 -14.68 6.48 -5.69
C LEU A 49 -13.19 6.24 -5.99
N GLY A 50 -12.44 7.33 -6.17
CA GLY A 50 -10.99 7.32 -6.38
C GLY A 50 -10.57 7.85 -7.74
N SER A 51 -9.28 7.72 -8.06
CA SER A 51 -8.65 8.23 -9.29
C SER A 51 -8.77 7.32 -10.51
N GLY A 52 -9.53 6.23 -10.41
CA GLY A 52 -9.71 5.24 -11.49
C GLY A 52 -11.13 5.21 -12.05
N TYR A 53 -11.36 4.36 -13.05
CA TYR A 53 -12.69 4.16 -13.62
C TYR A 53 -13.62 3.39 -12.66
N GLU A 54 -14.92 3.55 -12.86
CA GLU A 54 -15.94 2.85 -12.08
C GLU A 54 -15.99 1.35 -12.41
N VAL A 55 -15.99 0.52 -11.38
CA VAL A 55 -16.02 -0.94 -11.50
C VAL A 55 -17.47 -1.43 -11.47
N VAL A 56 -18.00 -1.74 -12.65
CA VAL A 56 -19.33 -2.34 -12.79
C VAL A 56 -19.25 -3.85 -12.53
N ARG A 57 -19.90 -4.30 -11.46
CA ARG A 57 -19.90 -5.71 -11.02
C ARG A 57 -21.12 -6.52 -11.48
N LYS A 58 -22.17 -5.85 -11.95
CA LYS A 58 -23.42 -6.48 -12.40
C LYS A 58 -23.88 -5.89 -13.73
N SER A 59 -24.45 -6.72 -14.61
CA SER A 59 -25.13 -6.26 -15.82
C SER A 59 -26.45 -5.56 -15.46
N ALA A 60 -27.06 -4.90 -16.43
CA ALA A 60 -28.40 -4.30 -16.28
C ALA A 60 -29.45 -5.33 -15.82
N ASP A 61 -29.30 -6.59 -16.23
CA ASP A 61 -30.17 -7.71 -15.81
C ASP A 61 -29.84 -8.28 -14.42
N GLY A 62 -28.92 -7.66 -13.68
CA GLY A 62 -28.50 -8.08 -12.35
C GLY A 62 -27.55 -9.27 -12.30
N LYS A 63 -27.09 -9.80 -13.45
CA LYS A 63 -26.13 -10.91 -13.52
C LYS A 63 -24.72 -10.44 -13.19
N ILE A 64 -23.91 -11.30 -12.59
CA ILE A 64 -22.51 -11.00 -12.25
C ILE A 64 -21.70 -10.83 -13.54
N VAL A 65 -20.94 -9.73 -13.63
CA VAL A 65 -20.00 -9.52 -14.74
C VAL A 65 -18.78 -10.43 -14.52
N LYS A 66 -18.51 -11.33 -15.48
CA LYS A 66 -17.31 -12.17 -15.45
C LYS A 66 -16.09 -11.33 -15.81
N TRP A 67 -15.05 -11.38 -14.98
CA TRP A 67 -13.80 -10.71 -15.27
C TRP A 67 -13.09 -11.37 -16.45
N ASN A 68 -12.52 -10.55 -17.34
CA ASN A 68 -11.75 -10.98 -18.51
C ASN A 68 -10.38 -10.31 -18.46
N GLU A 69 -9.33 -11.10 -18.27
CA GLU A 69 -7.96 -10.58 -18.15
C GLU A 69 -7.48 -9.87 -19.42
N HIS A 70 -7.80 -10.42 -20.61
CA HIS A 70 -7.23 -9.97 -21.89
C HIS A 70 -7.70 -8.57 -22.28
N GLY A 71 -8.91 -8.20 -21.86
CA GLY A 71 -9.48 -6.86 -22.08
C GLY A 71 -9.40 -5.96 -20.85
N SER A 72 -8.85 -6.44 -19.73
CA SER A 72 -8.79 -5.67 -18.50
C SER A 72 -7.74 -4.56 -18.59
N LYS A 73 -8.07 -3.38 -18.07
CA LYS A 73 -7.14 -2.26 -17.97
C LYS A 73 -6.80 -2.04 -16.50
N LEU A 74 -5.57 -1.64 -16.22
CA LEU A 74 -5.19 -1.20 -14.88
C LEU A 74 -6.09 -0.03 -14.48
N ARG A 75 -6.66 -0.12 -13.27
CA ARG A 75 -7.55 0.91 -12.73
C ARG A 75 -6.81 2.18 -12.32
N MET A 76 -5.60 2.03 -11.78
CA MET A 76 -4.70 3.13 -11.47
C MET A 76 -3.53 3.09 -12.45
N GLN A 77 -3.67 3.77 -13.58
CA GLN A 77 -2.57 3.97 -14.50
C GLN A 77 -1.77 5.19 -14.10
N MET A 78 -0.45 5.09 -14.21
CA MET A 78 0.40 6.26 -14.17
C MET A 78 0.31 6.99 -15.51
N LEU A 79 0.75 8.25 -15.53
CA LEU A 79 0.90 8.94 -16.80
C LEU A 79 1.93 8.18 -17.65
N PRO A 80 1.72 8.02 -18.97
CA PRO A 80 2.66 7.31 -19.84
C PRO A 80 4.08 7.89 -19.81
N THR A 81 4.24 9.14 -19.41
CA THR A 81 5.53 9.84 -19.28
C THR A 81 6.17 9.68 -17.92
N SER A 82 5.47 9.13 -16.91
CA SER A 82 5.99 9.02 -15.54
C SER A 82 7.24 8.15 -15.42
N TYR A 83 7.55 7.29 -16.40
CA TYR A 83 8.79 6.52 -16.38
C TYR A 83 10.02 7.41 -16.62
N ILE A 84 9.92 8.44 -17.46
CA ILE A 84 11.05 9.31 -17.81
C ILE A 84 11.56 10.06 -16.59
N GLU A 85 10.65 10.72 -15.87
CA GLU A 85 10.97 11.46 -14.65
C GLU A 85 11.60 10.52 -13.61
N ARG A 86 10.99 9.35 -13.38
CA ARG A 86 11.49 8.38 -12.39
C ARG A 86 12.84 7.79 -12.76
N GLU A 87 13.06 7.45 -14.03
CA GLU A 87 14.35 6.94 -14.49
C GLU A 87 15.43 8.01 -14.38
N THR A 88 15.08 9.27 -14.66
CA THR A 88 16.00 10.41 -14.47
C THR A 88 16.36 10.58 -12.99
N ASP A 89 15.38 10.63 -12.10
CA ASP A 89 15.60 10.77 -10.66
C ASP A 89 16.48 9.63 -10.11
N VAL A 90 16.22 8.39 -10.53
CA VAL A 90 17.00 7.21 -10.13
C VAL A 90 18.42 7.25 -10.69
N ALA A 91 18.60 7.68 -11.94
CA ALA A 91 19.92 7.83 -12.55
C ALA A 91 20.76 8.89 -11.83
N ASP A 92 20.15 10.00 -11.44
CA ASP A 92 20.80 11.06 -10.68
C ASP A 92 21.22 10.57 -9.28
N GLU A 93 20.34 9.86 -8.57
CA GLU A 93 20.66 9.26 -7.27
C GLU A 93 21.80 8.25 -7.38
N PHE A 94 21.80 7.44 -8.45
CA PHE A 94 22.85 6.47 -8.73
C PHE A 94 24.19 7.15 -8.99
N ASN A 95 24.23 8.22 -9.79
CA ASN A 95 25.44 8.98 -10.06
C ASN A 95 26.01 9.60 -8.78
N GLN A 96 25.17 10.20 -7.93
CA GLN A 96 25.62 10.73 -6.63
C GLN A 96 26.23 9.65 -5.73
N LYS A 97 25.66 8.45 -5.74
CA LYS A 97 26.22 7.30 -5.00
C LYS A 97 27.57 6.85 -5.58
N LEU A 98 27.70 6.83 -6.91
CA LEU A 98 28.97 6.52 -7.58
C LEU A 98 30.08 7.53 -7.24
N GLU A 99 29.77 8.83 -7.22
CA GLU A 99 30.74 9.86 -6.86
C GLU A 99 31.27 9.67 -5.43
N LYS A 100 30.37 9.39 -4.47
CA LYS A 100 30.74 9.10 -3.08
C LYS A 100 31.62 7.87 -2.94
N ILE A 101 31.38 6.82 -3.74
CA ILE A 101 32.19 5.59 -3.73
C ILE A 101 33.57 5.84 -4.35
N ASN A 102 33.63 6.64 -5.41
CA ASN A 102 34.87 6.96 -6.13
C ASN A 102 35.73 8.04 -5.44
N GLY A 103 35.34 8.50 -4.25
CA GLY A 103 36.17 9.37 -3.41
C GLY A 103 36.26 10.82 -3.89
N LYS A 104 35.18 11.36 -4.46
CA LYS A 104 34.94 12.81 -4.55
C LYS A 104 33.80 13.23 -3.63
#